data_AF-A0A2G4SN37-F1
#
_entry.id   AF-A0A2G4SN37-F1
#
_cell.length_a   1.000
_cell.length_b   1.000
_cell.length_c   1.000
_cell.angle_alpha   90.00
_cell.angle_beta   90.00
_cell.angle_gamma   90.00
#
_symmetry.space_group_name_H-M   'P 1'
#
loop_
_entity.id
_entity.type
_entity.pdbx_description
1 polymer ?
#
loop_
_entity_poly.entity_id
_entity_poly.type
_entity_poly.pdbx_seq_one_letter_code
_entity_poly.pdbx_strand_id
1 'polypeptide(L)'
;MDYIIVIHFRQLKGNQSFALDHESANDFCTRLKMDQKEKLLFNGVHDTDGLTDFLYKIKRDFSIKIHYKADNNHENHHHHRHPDSHIMEFNDNCYIEFKPKHTHQPTSSSSVSTRRPFFQYPEPDLSADIGEETAASWLELFYDLFYVATLSEFTHSHHIKDWSSLALYAQWFIITWWAWCASSLYTARFDTDDVVHHIYKLVEMCAVVGMAGSSEYFLNSPGYVYGYITLKAVLVIEYLIVFIVALLAKSKSRVALSCYIAANLLSIALWAASLTMIENDIHRVLWYLGVLCEVLVNIIFRGDKTLSWAASHLAERLGLLSLIVLGENLMGLVNLVATAGTKFIIVYDRAYINHTNTNVFLLI
;
A
#
# COMPACT_ATOMS: atom_id res chain seq x y z
N MET A 1 17.66 -35.78 9.80
CA MET A 1 16.64 -34.75 9.60
C MET A 1 17.36 -33.46 9.29
N ASP A 2 16.92 -32.73 8.27
CA ASP A 2 17.45 -31.39 8.01
C ASP A 2 16.77 -30.43 8.98
N TYR A 3 17.52 -29.46 9.51
CA TYR A 3 16.99 -28.43 10.40
C TYR A 3 17.13 -27.07 9.72
N ILE A 4 16.16 -26.19 9.95
CA ILE A 4 16.29 -24.75 9.69
C ILE A 4 16.72 -24.09 10.99
N ILE A 5 17.75 -23.27 10.93
CA ILE A 5 18.30 -22.55 12.08
C ILE A 5 17.58 -21.22 12.19
N VAL A 6 17.02 -20.90 13.36
CA VAL A 6 16.49 -19.56 13.63
C VAL A 6 17.25 -18.95 14.80
N ILE A 7 17.91 -17.83 14.56
CA ILE A 7 18.64 -17.06 15.57
C ILE A 7 17.67 -16.01 16.14
N HIS A 8 17.46 -16.05 17.44
CA HIS A 8 16.57 -15.12 18.14
C HIS A 8 17.37 -14.15 18.98
N PHE A 9 17.10 -12.84 18.79
CA PHE A 9 17.58 -11.77 19.66
C PHE A 9 16.43 -11.26 20.51
N ARG A 10 16.57 -11.30 21.83
CA ARG A 10 15.56 -10.80 22.78
C ARG A 10 15.46 -9.27 22.77
N GLN A 11 16.54 -8.59 22.40
CA GLN A 11 16.66 -7.15 22.22
C GLN A 11 17.69 -6.85 21.14
N LEU A 12 17.49 -5.75 20.40
CA LEU A 12 18.47 -5.24 19.45
C LEU A 12 19.67 -4.65 20.22
N LYS A 13 20.74 -5.42 20.34
CA LYS A 13 22.03 -5.00 20.90
C LYS A 13 23.10 -5.20 19.82
N GLY A 14 24.13 -4.37 19.84
CA GLY A 14 25.30 -4.55 18.96
C GLY A 14 26.02 -5.86 19.26
N ASN A 15 27.17 -6.09 18.62
CA ASN A 15 27.93 -7.36 18.74
C ASN A 15 28.07 -7.84 20.19
N GLN A 16 27.70 -9.08 20.45
CA GLN A 16 27.73 -9.67 21.80
C GLN A 16 28.59 -10.91 21.82
N SER A 17 29.47 -11.00 22.82
CA SER A 17 30.19 -12.23 23.09
C SER A 17 29.26 -13.30 23.66
N PHE A 18 29.56 -14.56 23.36
CA PHE A 18 28.97 -15.73 24.00
C PHE A 18 30.05 -16.76 24.29
N ALA A 19 29.77 -17.64 25.25
CA ALA A 19 30.63 -18.76 25.59
C ALA A 19 29.75 -20.00 25.75
N LEU A 20 29.92 -20.97 24.85
CA LEU A 20 29.28 -22.27 24.96
C LEU A 20 30.18 -23.22 25.75
N ASP A 21 29.56 -24.03 26.59
CA ASP A 21 30.22 -25.17 27.21
C ASP A 21 30.52 -26.26 26.18
N HIS A 22 31.45 -27.15 26.52
CA HIS A 22 31.90 -28.20 25.61
C HIS A 22 30.76 -29.15 25.21
N GLU A 23 29.76 -29.33 26.07
CA GLU A 23 28.60 -30.18 25.79
C GLU A 23 27.66 -29.53 24.77
N SER A 24 27.26 -28.27 24.98
CA SER A 24 26.40 -27.54 24.01
C SER A 24 27.10 -27.28 22.68
N ALA A 25 28.42 -27.01 22.67
CA ALA A 25 29.18 -26.85 21.44
C ALA A 25 29.22 -28.16 20.62
N ASN A 26 29.38 -29.30 21.28
CA ASN A 26 29.36 -30.61 20.62
C ASN A 26 27.95 -30.97 20.13
N ASP A 27 26.93 -30.62 20.91
CA ASP A 27 25.52 -30.80 20.56
C ASP A 27 25.13 -29.96 19.31
N PHE A 28 25.59 -28.70 19.23
CA PHE A 28 25.46 -27.81 18.08
C PHE A 28 26.09 -28.43 16.82
N CYS A 29 27.35 -28.86 16.93
CA CYS A 29 28.09 -29.47 15.84
C CYS A 29 27.46 -30.77 15.34
N THR A 30 26.90 -31.56 16.25
CA THR A 30 26.27 -32.86 15.93
C THR A 30 24.95 -32.66 15.19
N ARG A 31 24.12 -31.70 15.61
CA ARG A 31 22.85 -31.41 14.91
C ARG A 31 23.05 -30.83 13.52
N LEU A 32 24.11 -30.05 13.32
CA LEU A 32 24.45 -29.48 12.01
C LEU A 32 25.23 -30.44 11.11
N LYS A 33 25.58 -31.64 11.60
CA LYS A 33 26.38 -32.64 10.88
C LYS A 33 27.66 -32.04 10.31
N MET A 34 28.38 -31.29 11.13
CA MET A 34 29.57 -30.55 10.71
C MET A 34 30.75 -31.47 10.40
N ASP A 35 31.51 -31.14 9.34
CA ASP A 35 32.80 -31.75 9.04
C ASP A 35 33.90 -31.24 10.00
N GLN A 36 35.03 -31.95 10.09
CA GLN A 36 36.15 -31.61 10.97
C GLN A 36 36.70 -30.20 10.72
N LYS A 37 36.67 -29.72 9.47
CA LYS A 37 37.05 -28.34 9.11
C LYS A 37 36.07 -27.30 9.64
N GLU A 38 34.77 -27.59 9.59
CA GLU A 38 33.72 -26.70 10.07
C GLU A 38 33.72 -26.59 11.60
N LYS A 39 34.01 -27.71 12.29
CA LYS A 39 34.20 -27.71 13.76
C LYS A 39 35.38 -26.84 14.20
N LEU A 40 36.49 -26.87 13.46
CA LEU A 40 37.64 -26.01 13.73
C LEU A 40 37.32 -24.53 13.50
N LEU A 41 36.55 -24.20 12.47
CA LEU A 41 36.09 -22.84 12.21
C LEU A 41 35.14 -22.35 13.32
N PHE A 42 34.24 -23.21 13.80
CA PHE A 42 33.31 -22.88 14.88
C PHE A 42 34.01 -22.60 16.21
N ASN A 43 35.11 -23.32 16.52
CA ASN A 43 35.87 -23.11 17.76
C ASN A 43 36.46 -21.69 17.90
N GLY A 44 36.63 -20.96 16.79
CA GLY A 44 37.09 -19.56 16.80
C GLY A 44 35.96 -18.52 16.88
N VAL A 45 34.70 -18.95 16.96
CA VAL A 45 33.53 -18.08 17.02
C VAL A 45 33.16 -17.83 18.48
N HIS A 46 33.25 -16.57 18.90
CA HIS A 46 32.96 -16.16 20.29
C HIS A 46 31.93 -15.03 20.37
N ASP A 47 31.37 -14.60 19.25
CA ASP A 47 30.48 -13.45 19.18
C ASP A 47 29.37 -13.63 18.13
N THR A 48 28.30 -12.86 18.29
CA THR A 48 27.08 -12.98 17.47
C THR A 48 27.33 -12.69 15.99
N ASP A 49 28.22 -11.74 15.69
CA ASP A 49 28.58 -11.41 14.31
C ASP A 49 29.39 -12.55 13.69
N GLY A 50 30.38 -13.10 14.40
CA GLY A 50 31.15 -14.26 13.96
C GLY A 50 30.29 -15.51 13.77
N LEU A 51 29.22 -15.68 14.56
CA LEU A 51 28.25 -16.76 14.38
C LEU A 51 27.48 -16.63 13.07
N THR A 52 27.01 -15.43 12.74
CA THR A 52 26.32 -15.20 11.46
C THR A 52 27.26 -15.39 10.27
N ASP A 53 28.49 -14.87 10.34
CA ASP A 53 29.52 -15.05 9.30
C ASP A 53 29.91 -16.53 9.13
N PHE A 54 30.04 -17.26 10.24
CA PHE A 54 30.28 -18.70 10.20
C PHE A 54 29.16 -19.44 9.47
N LEU A 55 27.89 -19.19 9.82
CA LEU A 55 26.72 -19.83 9.19
C LEU A 55 26.62 -19.51 7.68
N TYR A 56 26.97 -18.28 7.28
CA TYR A 56 27.10 -17.92 5.87
C TYR A 56 28.22 -18.70 5.17
N LYS A 57 29.40 -18.83 5.78
CA LYS A 57 30.55 -19.56 5.21
C LYS A 57 30.27 -21.04 4.99
N ILE A 58 29.53 -21.68 5.90
CA ILE A 58 29.13 -23.09 5.77
C ILE A 58 27.86 -23.28 4.90
N LYS A 59 27.36 -22.21 4.26
CA LYS A 59 26.18 -22.19 3.38
C LYS A 59 24.95 -22.86 4.01
N ARG A 60 24.69 -22.59 5.30
CA ARG A 60 23.49 -23.08 5.98
C ARG A 60 22.39 -22.03 5.93
N ASP A 61 21.19 -22.46 5.59
CA ASP A 61 20.01 -21.60 5.63
C ASP A 61 19.66 -21.28 7.09
N PHE A 62 19.64 -19.98 7.42
CA PHE A 62 19.23 -19.50 8.74
C PHE A 62 18.35 -18.25 8.61
N SER A 63 17.54 -17.99 9.64
CA SER A 63 16.69 -16.81 9.77
C SER A 63 17.00 -16.08 11.07
N ILE A 64 16.86 -14.76 11.09
CA ILE A 64 17.03 -13.94 12.29
C ILE A 64 15.68 -13.37 12.72
N LYS A 65 15.33 -13.50 14.00
CA LYS A 65 14.14 -12.89 14.61
C LYS A 65 14.53 -11.99 15.78
N ILE A 66 14.01 -10.77 15.81
CA ILE A 66 14.26 -9.79 16.87
C ILE A 66 12.95 -9.57 17.63
N HIS A 67 12.96 -9.80 18.94
CA HIS A 67 11.82 -9.54 19.82
C HIS A 67 11.93 -8.11 20.35
N TYR A 68 10.86 -7.31 20.21
CA TYR A 68 10.87 -5.88 20.58
C TYR A 68 10.41 -5.58 22.02
N LYS A 69 10.06 -6.62 22.81
CA LYS A 69 9.53 -6.44 24.16
C LYS A 69 10.31 -7.27 25.17
N ALA A 70 10.87 -6.61 26.17
CA ALA A 70 11.41 -7.25 27.36
C ALA A 70 10.23 -7.73 28.21
N ASP A 71 9.67 -8.90 27.91
CA ASP A 71 8.90 -9.61 28.94
C ASP A 71 9.92 -10.11 29.97
N ASN A 72 10.02 -9.39 31.07
CA ASN A 72 10.75 -9.80 32.28
C ASN A 72 10.07 -10.98 33.00
N ASN A 73 9.19 -11.73 32.33
CA ASN A 73 8.59 -12.93 32.84
C ASN A 73 9.34 -14.14 32.29
N HIS A 74 10.13 -14.76 33.15
CA HIS A 74 10.78 -16.05 32.93
C HIS A 74 9.80 -17.23 32.74
N GLU A 75 8.49 -16.98 32.62
CA GLU A 75 7.46 -18.01 32.51
C GLU A 75 6.37 -17.56 31.53
N ASN A 76 6.04 -18.43 30.56
CA ASN A 76 4.87 -18.38 29.66
C ASN A 76 5.03 -17.87 28.21
N HIS A 77 6.04 -18.34 27.48
CA HIS A 77 5.88 -18.57 26.03
C HIS A 77 5.70 -20.07 25.74
N HIS A 78 4.54 -20.61 26.15
CA HIS A 78 4.15 -22.00 25.90
C HIS A 78 3.04 -22.18 24.85
N HIS A 79 2.59 -21.12 24.19
CA HIS A 79 1.56 -21.24 23.15
C HIS A 79 2.19 -21.19 21.76
N HIS A 80 2.14 -22.35 21.07
CA HIS A 80 2.71 -22.68 19.75
C HIS A 80 4.18 -23.14 19.72
N ARG A 81 4.57 -24.07 20.61
CA ARG A 81 5.81 -24.83 20.45
C ARG A 81 5.53 -26.05 19.56
N HIS A 82 6.24 -26.18 18.44
CA HIS A 82 6.29 -27.47 17.73
C HIS A 82 6.94 -28.49 18.68
N PRO A 83 6.35 -29.69 18.88
CA PRO A 83 6.82 -30.67 19.85
C PRO A 83 8.26 -31.15 19.61
N ASP A 84 8.80 -30.95 18.41
CA ASP A 84 10.15 -31.38 17.99
C ASP A 84 11.17 -30.23 17.84
N SER A 85 10.87 -29.02 18.34
CA SER A 85 11.80 -27.87 18.28
C SER A 85 12.82 -27.91 19.43
N HIS A 86 14.11 -27.85 19.10
CA HIS A 86 15.20 -27.82 20.10
C HIS A 86 15.77 -26.41 20.23
N ILE A 87 15.97 -25.92 21.46
CA ILE A 87 16.51 -24.57 21.71
C ILE A 87 17.88 -24.70 22.39
N MET A 88 18.82 -23.86 21.96
CA MET A 88 20.14 -23.72 22.55
C MET A 88 20.40 -22.24 22.86
N GLU A 89 20.63 -21.92 24.13
CA GLU A 89 20.93 -20.55 24.57
C GLU A 89 22.42 -20.27 24.39
N PHE A 90 22.75 -19.13 23.78
CA PHE A 90 24.13 -18.69 23.56
C PHE A 90 24.51 -17.63 24.61
N ASN A 91 23.61 -16.69 24.89
CA ASN A 91 23.73 -15.75 26.01
C ASN A 91 22.32 -15.25 26.43
N ASP A 92 22.25 -14.35 27.41
CA ASP A 92 20.99 -13.80 27.93
C ASP A 92 20.09 -13.15 26.87
N ASN A 93 20.65 -12.77 25.73
CA ASN A 93 19.96 -12.04 24.66
C ASN A 93 19.84 -12.85 23.36
N CYS A 94 20.62 -13.91 23.16
CA CYS A 94 20.74 -14.65 21.92
C CYS A 94 20.55 -16.14 22.16
N TYR A 95 19.61 -16.75 21.45
CA TYR A 95 19.40 -18.20 21.45
C TYR A 95 19.09 -18.70 20.04
N ILE A 96 19.39 -19.97 19.78
CA ILE A 96 19.15 -20.64 18.51
C ILE A 96 18.04 -21.66 18.68
N GLU A 97 17.06 -21.62 17.78
CA GLU A 97 16.02 -22.63 17.65
C GLU A 97 16.30 -23.50 16.41
N PHE A 98 16.39 -24.81 16.62
CA PHE A 98 16.47 -25.82 15.57
C PHE A 98 15.07 -26.30 15.24
N LYS A 99 14.55 -25.88 14.08
CA LYS A 99 13.26 -26.36 13.59
C LYS A 99 13.47 -27.54 12.65
N PRO A 100 12.90 -28.72 12.93
CA PRO A 100 12.94 -29.81 11.97
C PRO A 100 12.30 -29.34 10.66
N LYS A 101 12.98 -29.59 9.55
CA LYS A 101 12.49 -29.33 8.20
C LYS A 101 11.39 -30.36 7.91
N HIS A 102 10.20 -30.16 8.49
CA HIS A 102 9.02 -30.87 8.05
C HIS A 102 8.77 -30.48 6.59
N THR A 103 8.31 -31.43 5.77
CA THR A 103 7.77 -31.18 4.42
C THR A 103 6.42 -30.44 4.50
N HIS A 104 6.35 -29.40 5.32
CA HIS A 104 5.42 -28.30 5.20
C HIS A 104 6.27 -27.13 4.75
N GLN A 105 6.00 -26.68 3.53
CA GLN A 105 6.68 -25.59 2.84
C GLN A 105 7.12 -24.49 3.82
N PRO A 106 8.43 -24.27 4.00
CA PRO A 106 8.88 -23.07 4.66
C PRO A 106 8.49 -21.89 3.79
N THR A 107 7.85 -20.90 4.42
CA THR A 107 7.75 -19.51 4.00
C THR A 107 9.14 -18.93 3.83
N SER A 108 9.78 -19.36 2.75
CA SER A 108 10.80 -18.63 2.04
C SER A 108 10.06 -17.73 1.08
N SER A 109 10.50 -16.49 0.99
CA SER A 109 10.26 -15.53 -0.09
C SER A 109 10.75 -16.09 -1.44
N SER A 110 10.18 -17.22 -1.82
CA SER A 110 10.24 -17.79 -3.15
C SER A 110 8.88 -17.47 -3.76
N SER A 111 8.92 -16.88 -4.94
CA SER A 111 7.79 -16.72 -5.85
C SER A 111 7.21 -18.09 -6.18
N VAL A 112 6.47 -18.69 -5.24
CA VAL A 112 5.63 -19.83 -5.50
C VAL A 112 4.47 -19.25 -6.28
N SER A 113 4.40 -19.59 -7.57
CA SER A 113 3.21 -19.48 -8.39
C SER A 113 2.13 -20.44 -7.84
N THR A 114 1.72 -20.25 -6.59
CA THR A 114 0.42 -20.69 -6.10
C THR A 114 -0.57 -19.85 -6.89
N ARG A 115 -1.39 -20.49 -7.72
CA ARG A 115 -2.54 -19.83 -8.33
C ARG A 115 -3.23 -19.04 -7.22
N ARG A 116 -3.40 -17.73 -7.42
CA ARG A 116 -4.10 -16.87 -6.48
C ARG A 116 -5.42 -17.54 -6.10
N PRO A 117 -5.77 -17.58 -4.79
CA PRO A 117 -7.04 -18.13 -4.39
C PRO A 117 -8.15 -17.41 -5.16
N PHE A 118 -9.16 -18.16 -5.61
CA PHE A 118 -10.27 -17.55 -6.34
C PHE A 118 -10.99 -16.52 -5.46
N PHE A 119 -11.13 -16.84 -4.17
CA PHE A 119 -11.67 -15.95 -3.15
C PHE A 119 -10.95 -16.20 -1.82
N GLN A 120 -10.53 -15.13 -1.16
CA GLN A 120 -9.92 -15.15 0.17
C GLN A 120 -10.73 -14.25 1.11
N TYR A 121 -11.11 -14.80 2.26
CA TYR A 121 -11.93 -14.09 3.24
C TYR A 121 -11.16 -12.88 3.82
N PRO A 122 -11.71 -11.66 3.76
CA PRO A 122 -11.12 -10.50 4.40
C PRO A 122 -11.15 -10.65 5.92
N GLU A 123 -10.05 -10.32 6.59
CA GLU A 123 -9.99 -10.33 8.05
C GLU A 123 -10.68 -9.06 8.60
N PRO A 124 -11.76 -9.20 9.40
CA PRO A 124 -12.54 -8.05 9.87
C PRO A 124 -11.91 -7.33 11.07
N ASP A 125 -10.80 -7.84 11.60
CA ASP A 125 -10.07 -7.28 12.74
C ASP A 125 -8.58 -7.18 12.38
N LEU A 126 -8.15 -5.98 11.98
CA LEU A 126 -6.78 -5.71 11.49
C LEU A 126 -5.75 -5.58 12.64
N SER A 127 -6.14 -5.90 13.88
CA SER A 127 -5.28 -5.70 15.04
C SER A 127 -4.05 -6.60 15.09
N ALA A 128 -3.99 -7.65 14.25
CA ALA A 128 -2.87 -8.60 14.20
C ALA A 128 -1.74 -8.20 13.24
N ASP A 129 -2.00 -7.32 12.26
CA ASP A 129 -1.11 -7.09 11.11
C ASP A 129 -0.38 -5.73 11.14
N ILE A 130 -0.34 -5.09 12.30
CA ILE A 130 0.18 -3.72 12.52
C ILE A 130 1.72 -3.63 12.34
N GLY A 131 2.38 -4.65 11.77
CA GLY A 131 3.84 -4.76 11.69
C GLY A 131 4.43 -5.03 10.31
N GLU A 132 3.64 -5.32 9.28
CA GLU A 132 4.17 -5.47 7.92
C GLU A 132 3.99 -4.16 7.15
N GLU A 133 5.12 -3.51 6.81
CA GLU A 133 5.11 -2.48 5.75
C GLU A 133 4.77 -3.20 4.43
N THR A 134 3.49 -3.21 4.09
CA THR A 134 3.04 -3.70 2.80
C THR A 134 3.40 -2.67 1.74
N ALA A 135 4.26 -3.05 0.81
CA ALA A 135 4.55 -2.23 -0.37
C ALA A 135 3.33 -2.22 -1.30
N ALA A 136 3.11 -1.12 -2.01
CA ALA A 136 1.98 -1.02 -2.93
C ALA A 136 2.05 -2.12 -4.01
N SER A 137 0.91 -2.77 -4.26
CA SER A 137 0.83 -3.84 -5.26
C SER A 137 0.91 -3.27 -6.69
N TRP A 138 1.43 -4.06 -7.63
CA TRP A 138 1.47 -3.71 -9.06
C TRP A 138 0.09 -3.33 -9.61
N LEU A 139 -0.97 -3.96 -9.10
CA LEU A 139 -2.34 -3.67 -9.54
C LEU A 139 -2.82 -2.31 -9.02
N GLU A 140 -2.42 -1.92 -7.82
CA GLU A 140 -2.74 -0.60 -7.26
C GLU A 140 -2.01 0.51 -8.02
N LEU A 141 -0.74 0.29 -8.35
CA LEU A 141 0.00 1.21 -9.21
C LEU A 141 -0.65 1.33 -10.60
N PHE A 142 -1.12 0.22 -11.15
CA PHE A 142 -1.86 0.22 -12.41
C PHE A 142 -3.20 0.96 -12.29
N TYR A 143 -3.91 0.82 -11.17
CA TYR A 143 -5.13 1.58 -10.87
C TYR A 143 -4.86 3.08 -10.79
N ASP A 144 -3.79 3.48 -10.11
CA ASP A 144 -3.39 4.88 -9.99
C ASP A 144 -3.13 5.52 -11.37
N LEU A 145 -2.62 4.74 -12.34
CA LEU A 145 -2.41 5.21 -13.71
C LEU A 145 -3.73 5.60 -14.41
N PHE A 146 -4.85 4.93 -14.14
CA PHE A 146 -6.15 5.31 -14.71
C PHE A 146 -6.65 6.66 -14.16
N TYR A 147 -6.36 6.97 -12.90
CA TYR A 147 -6.68 8.28 -12.35
C TYR A 147 -5.82 9.37 -12.94
N VAL A 148 -4.52 9.11 -13.14
CA VAL A 148 -3.64 10.06 -13.84
C VAL A 148 -4.09 10.25 -15.28
N ALA A 149 -4.47 9.19 -16.00
CA ALA A 149 -5.02 9.32 -17.36
C ALA A 149 -6.31 10.18 -17.38
N THR A 150 -7.18 10.02 -16.38
CA THR A 150 -8.39 10.84 -16.21
C THR A 150 -8.03 12.32 -15.98
N LEU A 151 -6.98 12.58 -15.18
CA LEU A 151 -6.43 13.91 -14.94
C LEU A 151 -5.88 14.54 -16.22
N SER A 152 -5.11 13.78 -17.00
CA SER A 152 -4.59 14.21 -18.30
C SER A 152 -5.72 14.60 -19.25
N GLU A 153 -6.73 13.74 -19.39
CA GLU A 153 -7.86 13.95 -20.29
C GLU A 153 -8.66 15.20 -19.90
N PHE A 154 -8.94 15.37 -18.60
CA PHE A 154 -9.66 16.54 -18.11
C PHE A 154 -8.85 17.83 -18.34
N THR A 155 -7.54 17.80 -18.04
CA THR A 155 -6.65 18.96 -18.21
C THR A 155 -6.49 19.35 -19.68
N HIS A 156 -6.49 18.37 -20.59
CA HIS A 156 -6.44 18.60 -22.03
C HIS A 156 -7.74 19.22 -22.55
N SER A 157 -8.89 18.69 -22.13
CA SER A 157 -10.21 19.15 -22.56
C SER A 157 -10.61 20.50 -21.97
N HIS A 158 -10.17 20.80 -20.75
CA HIS A 158 -10.52 22.03 -20.01
C HIS A 158 -9.30 22.89 -19.73
N HIS A 159 -8.94 23.74 -20.70
CA HIS A 159 -7.88 24.72 -20.50
C HIS A 159 -8.26 25.76 -19.44
N ILE A 160 -7.43 25.87 -18.40
CA ILE A 160 -7.59 26.86 -17.34
C ILE A 160 -7.19 28.24 -17.88
N LYS A 161 -8.17 29.11 -18.09
CA LYS A 161 -7.98 30.48 -18.60
C LYS A 161 -8.53 31.55 -17.66
N ASP A 162 -9.59 31.20 -16.94
CA ASP A 162 -10.33 32.10 -16.04
C ASP A 162 -10.62 31.45 -14.68
N TRP A 163 -11.00 32.26 -13.69
CA TRP A 163 -11.42 31.78 -12.37
C TRP A 163 -12.57 30.77 -12.42
N SER A 164 -13.48 30.88 -13.39
CA SER A 164 -14.58 29.93 -13.60
C SER A 164 -14.05 28.55 -14.04
N SER A 165 -13.11 28.50 -14.98
CA SER A 165 -12.47 27.26 -15.43
C SER A 165 -11.66 26.60 -14.32
N LEU A 166 -10.99 27.38 -13.47
CA LEU A 166 -10.30 26.88 -12.28
C LEU A 166 -11.29 26.29 -11.26
N ALA A 167 -12.43 26.94 -11.05
CA ALA A 167 -13.47 26.42 -10.16
C ALA A 167 -14.06 25.10 -10.69
N LEU A 168 -14.30 24.97 -12.01
CA LEU A 168 -14.75 23.72 -12.63
C LEU A 168 -13.73 22.60 -12.45
N TYR A 169 -12.45 22.92 -12.64
CA TYR A 169 -11.36 21.97 -12.41
C TYR A 169 -11.31 21.51 -10.95
N ALA A 170 -11.37 22.44 -9.99
CA ALA A 170 -11.38 22.12 -8.57
C ALA A 170 -12.58 21.24 -8.19
N GLN A 171 -13.75 21.53 -8.76
CA GLN A 171 -14.97 20.75 -8.57
C GLN A 171 -14.79 19.29 -9.02
N TRP A 172 -14.34 19.09 -10.26
CA TRP A 172 -14.06 17.77 -10.79
C TRP A 172 -12.94 17.06 -10.00
N PHE A 173 -11.89 17.78 -9.62
CA PHE A 173 -10.75 17.23 -8.89
C PHE A 173 -11.17 16.69 -7.52
N ILE A 174 -11.99 17.43 -6.75
CA ILE A 174 -12.46 16.98 -5.43
C ILE A 174 -13.23 15.66 -5.53
N ILE A 175 -14.11 15.53 -6.52
CA ILE A 175 -14.92 14.33 -6.74
C ILE A 175 -14.03 13.14 -7.13
N THR A 176 -13.17 13.34 -8.13
CA THR A 176 -12.26 12.32 -8.63
C THR A 176 -11.26 11.89 -7.56
N TRP A 177 -10.71 12.85 -6.82
CA TRP A 177 -9.83 12.62 -5.69
C TRP A 177 -10.51 11.80 -4.60
N TRP A 178 -11.76 12.13 -4.27
CA TRP A 178 -12.51 11.37 -3.26
C TRP A 178 -12.82 9.95 -3.73
N ALA A 179 -13.16 9.74 -5.01
CA ALA A 179 -13.34 8.41 -5.58
C ALA A 179 -12.07 7.55 -5.43
N TRP A 180 -10.91 8.11 -5.78
CA TRP A 180 -9.62 7.47 -5.60
C TRP A 180 -9.34 7.16 -4.14
N CYS A 181 -9.55 8.14 -3.25
CA CYS A 181 -9.29 8.01 -1.83
C CYS A 181 -10.18 6.93 -1.19
N ALA A 182 -11.47 6.87 -1.53
CA ALA A 182 -12.40 5.88 -1.02
C ALA A 182 -12.00 4.45 -1.44
N SER A 183 -11.66 4.24 -2.72
CA SER A 183 -11.19 2.93 -3.21
C SER A 183 -9.85 2.53 -2.59
N SER A 184 -8.91 3.48 -2.50
CA SER A 184 -7.59 3.23 -1.89
C SER A 184 -7.68 2.95 -0.40
N LEU A 185 -8.57 3.63 0.32
CA LEU A 185 -8.85 3.35 1.73
C LEU A 185 -9.48 1.97 1.93
N TYR A 186 -10.32 1.49 1.01
CA TYR A 186 -10.84 0.13 1.08
C TYR A 186 -9.72 -0.88 0.89
N THR A 187 -8.94 -0.76 -0.19
CA THR A 187 -7.85 -1.69 -0.50
C THR A 187 -6.82 -1.74 0.63
N ALA A 188 -6.38 -0.58 1.11
CA ALA A 188 -5.41 -0.52 2.19
C ALA A 188 -5.92 -1.06 3.54
N ARG A 189 -7.24 -1.31 3.69
CA ARG A 189 -7.85 -1.92 4.89
C ARG A 189 -8.19 -3.39 4.70
N PHE A 190 -8.55 -3.84 3.50
CA PHE A 190 -9.19 -5.14 3.30
C PHE A 190 -8.68 -5.93 2.09
N ASP A 191 -7.62 -5.49 1.41
CA ASP A 191 -7.07 -6.22 0.27
C ASP A 191 -6.59 -7.62 0.67
N THR A 192 -7.03 -8.63 -0.07
CA THR A 192 -6.68 -10.04 0.15
C THR A 192 -5.94 -10.68 -1.03
N ASP A 193 -5.49 -9.90 -2.02
CA ASP A 193 -4.80 -10.33 -3.27
C ASP A 193 -5.45 -11.55 -3.96
N ASP A 194 -6.79 -11.64 -3.91
CA ASP A 194 -7.56 -12.72 -4.54
C ASP A 194 -8.10 -12.32 -5.92
N VAL A 195 -8.55 -13.32 -6.70
CA VAL A 195 -9.04 -13.10 -8.07
C VAL A 195 -10.31 -12.23 -8.08
N VAL A 196 -11.16 -12.38 -7.08
CA VAL A 196 -12.43 -11.62 -6.97
C VAL A 196 -12.16 -10.13 -6.75
N HIS A 197 -11.24 -9.75 -5.87
CA HIS A 197 -10.84 -8.34 -5.70
C HIS A 197 -10.22 -7.79 -6.98
N HIS A 198 -9.42 -8.58 -7.71
CA HIS A 198 -8.87 -8.11 -9.00
C HIS A 198 -9.97 -7.86 -10.05
N ILE A 199 -11.01 -8.70 -10.08
CA ILE A 199 -12.16 -8.46 -10.96
C ILE A 199 -12.88 -7.18 -10.56
N TYR A 200 -13.12 -6.94 -9.27
CA TYR A 200 -13.75 -5.70 -8.81
C TYR A 200 -12.92 -4.48 -9.18
N LYS A 201 -11.60 -4.51 -8.98
CA LYS A 201 -10.70 -3.43 -9.40
C LYS A 201 -10.71 -3.19 -10.90
N LEU A 202 -10.77 -4.24 -11.73
CA LEU A 202 -10.93 -4.06 -13.18
C LEU A 202 -12.26 -3.36 -13.52
N VAL A 203 -13.36 -3.68 -12.83
CA VAL A 203 -14.64 -3.00 -13.02
C VAL A 203 -14.57 -1.54 -12.56
N GLU A 204 -13.89 -1.25 -11.45
CA GLU A 204 -13.64 0.13 -11.02
C GLU A 204 -12.82 0.92 -12.05
N MET A 205 -11.78 0.32 -12.63
CA MET A 205 -10.98 0.95 -13.69
C MET A 205 -11.85 1.27 -14.92
N CYS A 206 -12.72 0.35 -15.35
CA CYS A 206 -13.68 0.61 -16.43
C CYS A 206 -14.63 1.78 -16.09
N ALA A 207 -15.07 1.88 -14.83
CA ALA A 207 -15.91 2.98 -14.37
C ALA A 207 -15.16 4.32 -14.42
N VAL A 208 -13.89 4.34 -14.00
CA VAL A 208 -13.01 5.53 -14.08
C VAL A 208 -12.79 5.94 -15.54
N VAL A 209 -12.55 4.99 -16.45
CA VAL A 209 -12.46 5.28 -17.90
C VAL A 209 -13.76 5.87 -18.42
N GLY A 210 -14.92 5.35 -18.00
CA GLY A 210 -16.23 5.90 -18.37
C GLY A 210 -16.42 7.34 -17.90
N MET A 211 -15.94 7.66 -16.69
CA MET A 211 -15.90 9.03 -16.16
C MET A 211 -14.96 9.91 -16.99
N ALA A 212 -13.76 9.43 -17.32
CA ALA A 212 -12.79 10.15 -18.14
C ALA A 212 -13.34 10.49 -19.53
N GLY A 213 -13.94 9.51 -20.22
CA GLY A 213 -14.55 9.70 -21.54
C GLY A 213 -15.79 10.62 -21.53
N SER A 214 -16.37 10.87 -20.36
CA SER A 214 -17.49 11.78 -20.16
C SER A 214 -17.05 13.17 -19.66
N SER A 215 -15.73 13.40 -19.52
CA SER A 215 -15.19 14.58 -18.85
C SER A 215 -15.41 15.89 -19.61
N GLU A 216 -15.46 15.86 -20.95
CA GLU A 216 -15.73 17.03 -21.81
C GLU A 216 -17.03 17.75 -21.41
N TYR A 217 -18.07 16.98 -21.03
CA TYR A 217 -19.36 17.47 -20.57
C TYR A 217 -19.60 17.16 -19.08
N PHE A 218 -18.55 17.21 -18.25
CA PHE A 218 -18.55 16.77 -16.84
C PHE A 218 -19.82 17.14 -16.05
N LEU A 219 -20.31 18.38 -16.12
CA LEU A 219 -21.49 18.82 -15.37
C LEU A 219 -22.81 18.27 -15.92
N ASN A 220 -22.91 18.07 -17.23
CA ASN A 220 -24.18 17.74 -17.89
C ASN A 220 -24.20 16.32 -18.46
N SER A 221 -23.17 15.51 -18.20
CA SER A 221 -23.06 14.17 -18.75
C SER A 221 -23.64 13.12 -17.80
N PRO A 222 -24.72 12.43 -18.21
CA PRO A 222 -25.20 11.25 -17.48
C PRO A 222 -24.12 10.16 -17.40
N GLY A 223 -23.25 10.08 -18.41
CA GLY A 223 -22.15 9.11 -18.47
C GLY A 223 -21.18 9.24 -17.30
N TYR A 224 -20.89 10.47 -16.86
CA TYR A 224 -20.05 10.72 -15.70
C TYR A 224 -20.71 10.22 -14.41
N VAL A 225 -22.00 10.46 -14.25
CA VAL A 225 -22.80 10.00 -13.11
C VAL A 225 -22.89 8.48 -13.07
N TYR A 226 -23.11 7.82 -14.21
CA TYR A 226 -23.12 6.36 -14.28
C TYR A 226 -21.78 5.76 -13.89
N GLY A 227 -20.66 6.31 -14.40
CA GLY A 227 -19.33 5.86 -14.02
C GLY A 227 -19.09 5.98 -12.51
N TYR A 228 -19.43 7.13 -11.91
CA TYR A 228 -19.28 7.32 -10.47
C TYR A 228 -20.17 6.37 -9.66
N ILE A 229 -21.44 6.18 -10.05
CA ILE A 229 -22.35 5.23 -9.39
C ILE A 229 -21.82 3.80 -9.51
N THR A 230 -21.30 3.39 -10.67
CA THR A 230 -20.71 2.06 -10.85
C THR A 230 -19.53 1.84 -9.92
N LEU A 231 -18.60 2.80 -9.83
CA LEU A 231 -17.48 2.74 -8.90
C LEU A 231 -17.97 2.58 -7.45
N LYS A 232 -18.97 3.38 -7.04
CA LYS A 232 -19.54 3.30 -5.69
C LYS A 232 -20.30 1.99 -5.44
N ALA A 233 -20.96 1.45 -6.45
CA ALA A 233 -21.65 0.18 -6.33
C ALA A 233 -20.67 -0.98 -6.08
N VAL A 234 -19.50 -0.96 -6.74
CA VAL A 234 -18.43 -1.93 -6.47
C VAL A 234 -17.94 -1.80 -5.02
N LEU A 235 -17.66 -0.58 -4.56
CA LEU A 235 -17.28 -0.31 -3.16
C LEU A 235 -18.32 -0.82 -2.16
N VAL A 236 -19.62 -0.64 -2.43
CA VAL A 236 -20.69 -1.18 -1.59
C VAL A 236 -20.65 -2.71 -1.54
N ILE A 237 -20.45 -3.38 -2.66
CA ILE A 237 -20.34 -4.85 -2.73
C ILE A 237 -19.13 -5.33 -1.92
N GLU A 238 -17.98 -4.69 -2.14
CA GLU A 238 -16.73 -4.90 -1.43
C GLU A 238 -16.90 -4.79 0.10
N TYR A 239 -17.50 -3.69 0.59
CA TYR A 239 -17.79 -3.53 2.01
C TYR A 239 -18.86 -4.50 2.53
N LEU A 240 -19.86 -4.88 1.72
CA LEU A 240 -20.89 -5.85 2.10
C LEU A 240 -20.28 -7.24 2.34
N ILE A 241 -19.33 -7.67 1.50
CA ILE A 241 -18.62 -8.95 1.66
C ILE A 241 -17.90 -8.95 3.01
N VAL A 242 -17.14 -7.90 3.32
CA VAL A 242 -16.44 -7.74 4.61
C VAL A 242 -17.43 -7.71 5.77
N PHE A 243 -18.57 -7.02 5.62
CA PHE A 243 -19.60 -6.95 6.63
C PHE A 243 -20.25 -8.31 6.93
N ILE A 244 -20.53 -9.13 5.91
CA ILE A 244 -21.06 -10.48 6.09
C ILE A 244 -20.06 -11.35 6.88
N VAL A 245 -18.77 -11.28 6.54
CA VAL A 245 -17.71 -12.00 7.27
C VAL A 245 -17.63 -11.50 8.72
N ALA A 246 -17.68 -10.19 8.94
CA ALA A 246 -17.69 -9.59 10.27
C ALA A 246 -18.91 -10.03 11.12
N LEU A 247 -20.08 -10.22 10.50
CA LEU A 247 -21.28 -10.75 11.16
C LEU A 247 -21.09 -12.21 11.59
N LEU A 248 -20.55 -13.05 10.71
CA LEU A 248 -20.26 -14.46 11.00
C LEU A 248 -19.22 -14.61 12.12
N ALA A 249 -18.20 -13.76 12.11
CA ALA A 249 -17.14 -13.72 13.11
C ALA A 249 -17.53 -13.00 14.43
N LYS A 250 -18.75 -12.43 14.52
CA LYS A 250 -19.22 -11.60 15.66
C LYS A 250 -18.25 -10.47 16.05
N SER A 251 -17.60 -9.86 15.05
CA SER A 251 -16.63 -8.78 15.27
C SER A 251 -17.29 -7.49 15.75
N LYS A 252 -16.55 -6.69 16.54
CA LYS A 252 -16.97 -5.35 16.99
C LYS A 252 -17.01 -4.32 15.84
N SER A 253 -16.29 -4.57 14.74
CA SER A 253 -16.18 -3.70 13.55
C SER A 253 -17.49 -3.56 12.74
N ARG A 254 -18.50 -4.41 13.00
CA ARG A 254 -19.78 -4.44 12.27
C ARG A 254 -20.50 -3.09 12.20
N VAL A 255 -20.42 -2.28 13.26
CA VAL A 255 -21.10 -0.98 13.32
C VAL A 255 -20.45 0.00 12.35
N ALA A 256 -19.11 0.11 12.38
CA ALA A 256 -18.37 0.97 11.48
C ALA A 256 -18.58 0.55 10.01
N LEU A 257 -18.48 -0.74 9.71
CA LEU A 257 -18.74 -1.29 8.37
C LEU A 257 -20.16 -0.98 7.87
N SER A 258 -21.17 -1.12 8.72
CA SER A 258 -22.55 -0.78 8.36
C SER A 258 -22.71 0.70 8.05
N CYS A 259 -22.05 1.60 8.79
CA CYS A 259 -22.06 3.03 8.50
C CYS A 259 -21.35 3.36 7.19
N TYR A 260 -20.24 2.69 6.85
CA TYR A 260 -19.58 2.86 5.54
C TYR A 260 -20.48 2.44 4.38
N ILE A 261 -21.16 1.30 4.50
CA ILE A 261 -22.13 0.83 3.49
C ILE A 261 -23.28 1.83 3.35
N ALA A 262 -23.86 2.28 4.47
CA ALA A 262 -24.96 3.23 4.47
C ALA A 262 -24.58 4.57 3.83
N ALA A 263 -23.37 5.07 4.08
CA ALA A 263 -22.88 6.30 3.48
C ALA A 263 -22.66 6.18 1.96
N ASN A 264 -22.07 5.07 1.50
CA ASN A 264 -21.89 4.82 0.07
C ASN A 264 -23.25 4.66 -0.63
N LEU A 265 -24.21 3.94 -0.03
CA LEU A 265 -25.58 3.81 -0.55
C LEU A 265 -26.31 5.16 -0.62
N LEU A 266 -26.15 6.00 0.41
CA LEU A 266 -26.70 7.35 0.41
C LEU A 266 -26.07 8.20 -0.70
N SER A 267 -24.75 8.11 -0.89
CA SER A 267 -24.06 8.79 -1.99
C SER A 267 -24.59 8.31 -3.35
N ILE A 268 -24.77 7.00 -3.56
CA ILE A 268 -25.37 6.46 -4.79
C ILE A 268 -26.78 7.01 -5.00
N ALA A 269 -27.60 7.05 -3.95
CA ALA A 269 -28.96 7.58 -4.04
C ALA A 269 -28.98 9.07 -4.41
N LEU A 270 -28.08 9.87 -3.83
CA LEU A 270 -27.95 11.31 -4.15
C LEU A 270 -27.48 11.54 -5.60
N TRP A 271 -26.52 10.75 -6.07
CA TRP A 271 -26.04 10.80 -7.46
C TRP A 271 -27.08 10.27 -8.46
N ALA A 272 -27.83 9.23 -8.11
CA ALA A 272 -28.93 8.74 -8.94
C ALA A 272 -30.07 9.77 -9.02
N ALA A 273 -30.41 10.42 -7.89
CA ALA A 273 -31.41 11.49 -7.86
C ALA A 273 -30.98 12.69 -8.73
N SER A 274 -29.67 12.98 -8.76
CA SER A 274 -29.13 14.08 -9.56
C SER A 274 -29.39 13.92 -11.07
N LEU A 275 -29.57 12.69 -11.57
CA LEU A 275 -29.89 12.44 -12.99
C LEU A 275 -31.23 13.06 -13.40
N THR A 276 -32.20 13.13 -12.48
CA THR A 276 -33.52 13.70 -12.80
C THR A 276 -33.51 15.23 -12.86
N MET A 277 -32.45 15.85 -12.32
CA MET A 277 -32.29 17.30 -12.20
C MET A 277 -30.99 17.77 -12.85
N ILE A 278 -30.42 17.02 -13.81
CA ILE A 278 -29.10 17.32 -14.36
C ILE A 278 -29.06 18.66 -15.10
N GLU A 279 -30.19 19.10 -15.67
CA GLU A 279 -30.36 20.41 -16.29
C GLU A 279 -30.36 21.57 -15.27
N ASN A 280 -30.63 21.29 -13.99
CA ASN A 280 -30.61 22.27 -12.92
C ASN A 280 -29.27 22.25 -12.20
N ASP A 281 -28.68 23.42 -11.96
CA ASP A 281 -27.42 23.61 -11.22
C ASP A 281 -27.37 23.00 -9.80
N ILE A 282 -28.53 22.60 -9.26
CA ILE A 282 -28.71 21.96 -7.95
C ILE A 282 -28.09 20.56 -7.91
N HIS A 283 -27.95 19.86 -9.04
CA HIS A 283 -27.33 18.52 -9.09
C HIS A 283 -25.92 18.50 -8.45
N ARG A 284 -25.16 19.59 -8.61
CA ARG A 284 -23.83 19.77 -8.02
C ARG A 284 -23.86 19.67 -6.50
N VAL A 285 -24.87 20.26 -5.86
CA VAL A 285 -25.03 20.24 -4.40
C VAL A 285 -25.26 18.80 -3.92
N LEU A 286 -26.03 18.00 -4.66
CA LEU A 286 -26.26 16.59 -4.33
C LEU A 286 -24.96 15.77 -4.41
N TRP A 287 -24.11 16.03 -5.42
CA TRP A 287 -22.82 15.35 -5.55
C TRP A 287 -21.91 15.62 -4.35
N TYR A 288 -21.75 16.90 -3.97
CA TYR A 288 -20.93 17.28 -2.82
C TYR A 288 -21.52 16.82 -1.50
N LEU A 289 -22.85 16.78 -1.37
CA LEU A 289 -23.50 16.23 -0.19
C LEU A 289 -23.19 14.73 -0.03
N GLY A 290 -23.19 13.97 -1.13
CA GLY A 290 -22.79 12.57 -1.14
C GLY A 290 -21.35 12.37 -0.67
N VAL A 291 -20.40 13.12 -1.26
CA VAL A 291 -18.99 13.11 -0.86
C VAL A 291 -18.84 13.49 0.62
N LEU A 292 -19.52 14.55 1.07
CA LEU A 292 -19.46 15.03 2.44
C LEU A 292 -19.95 13.98 3.44
N CYS A 293 -21.06 13.28 3.14
CA CYS A 293 -21.56 12.21 3.99
C CYS A 293 -20.51 11.10 4.20
N GLU A 294 -19.80 10.71 3.14
CA GLU A 294 -18.76 9.68 3.23
C GLU A 294 -17.51 10.16 3.98
N VAL A 295 -17.11 11.41 3.77
CA VAL A 295 -16.01 12.05 4.51
C VAL A 295 -16.33 12.08 6.00
N LEU A 296 -17.55 12.49 6.38
CA LEU A 296 -17.99 12.54 7.77
C LEU A 296 -17.94 11.16 8.43
N VAL A 297 -18.40 10.12 7.76
CA VAL A 297 -18.30 8.74 8.29
C VAL A 297 -16.85 8.34 8.50
N ASN A 298 -15.95 8.61 7.55
CA ASN A 298 -14.52 8.33 7.73
C ASN A 298 -13.90 9.11 8.90
N ILE A 299 -14.32 10.36 9.15
CA ILE A 299 -13.84 11.16 10.27
C ILE A 299 -14.35 10.62 11.61
N ILE A 300 -15.64 10.27 11.69
CA ILE A 300 -16.27 9.75 12.92
C ILE A 300 -15.63 8.43 13.35
N PHE A 301 -15.39 7.52 12.40
CA PHE A 301 -14.82 6.20 12.68
C PHE A 301 -13.29 6.14 12.58
N ARG A 302 -12.62 7.30 12.51
CA ARG A 302 -11.14 7.39 12.46
C ARG A 302 -10.46 6.84 13.71
N GLY A 303 -11.13 6.89 14.86
CA GLY A 303 -10.57 6.52 16.16
C GLY A 303 -10.62 5.02 16.51
N ASP A 304 -11.23 4.19 15.67
CA ASP A 304 -11.38 2.77 15.95
C ASP A 304 -10.03 2.06 15.73
N LYS A 305 -9.42 1.57 16.82
CA LYS A 305 -8.08 0.94 16.79
C LYS A 305 -8.03 -0.35 15.96
N THR A 306 -9.18 -0.97 15.70
CA THR A 306 -9.33 -2.14 14.82
C THR A 306 -9.26 -1.78 13.33
N LEU A 307 -9.32 -0.49 12.99
CA LEU A 307 -9.10 0.08 11.65
C LEU A 307 -7.82 0.95 11.63
N SER A 308 -6.92 0.73 12.59
CA SER A 308 -5.76 1.58 12.84
C SER A 308 -4.72 1.47 11.73
N TRP A 309 -4.71 2.51 10.89
CA TRP A 309 -3.58 3.01 10.11
C TRP A 309 -3.08 2.12 8.96
N ALA A 310 -3.94 2.01 7.95
CA ALA A 310 -3.57 2.01 6.53
C ALA A 310 -2.80 3.28 6.07
N ALA A 311 -2.34 4.13 7.00
CA ALA A 311 -1.81 5.45 6.67
C ALA A 311 -0.40 5.39 6.08
N SER A 312 0.41 4.39 6.45
CA SER A 312 1.70 4.14 5.80
C SER A 312 1.49 3.75 4.34
N HIS A 313 0.64 2.75 4.11
CA HIS A 313 0.29 2.27 2.77
C HIS A 313 -0.37 3.36 1.91
N LEU A 314 -1.32 4.11 2.47
CA LEU A 314 -1.95 5.24 1.76
C LEU A 314 -0.94 6.36 1.48
N ALA A 315 -0.01 6.65 2.40
CA ALA A 315 1.03 7.65 2.18
C ALA A 315 2.01 7.21 1.09
N GLU A 316 2.36 5.91 1.03
CA GLU A 316 3.15 5.34 -0.06
C GLU A 316 2.44 5.52 -1.40
N ARG A 317 1.17 5.12 -1.49
CA ARG A 317 0.36 5.30 -2.71
C ARG A 317 0.20 6.76 -3.10
N LEU A 318 0.02 7.67 -2.14
CA LEU A 318 0.02 9.12 -2.41
C LEU A 318 1.36 9.60 -2.99
N GLY A 319 2.48 9.10 -2.47
CA GLY A 319 3.81 9.38 -2.99
C GLY A 319 3.99 8.86 -4.41
N LEU A 320 3.57 7.61 -4.68
CA LEU A 320 3.62 6.99 -6.00
C LEU A 320 2.73 7.71 -7.01
N LEU A 321 1.48 8.00 -6.64
CA LEU A 321 0.55 8.77 -7.48
C LEU A 321 1.13 10.14 -7.82
N SER A 322 1.70 10.84 -6.83
CA SER A 322 2.34 12.14 -7.05
C SER A 322 3.53 12.02 -8.02
N LEU A 323 4.32 10.96 -7.90
CA LEU A 323 5.45 10.70 -8.81
C LEU A 323 4.96 10.45 -10.25
N ILE A 324 3.88 9.67 -10.43
CA ILE A 324 3.29 9.42 -11.75
C ILE A 324 2.77 10.73 -12.36
N VAL A 325 2.03 11.54 -11.60
CA VAL A 325 1.54 12.85 -12.07
C VAL A 325 2.71 13.77 -12.45
N LEU A 326 3.78 13.82 -11.65
CA LEU A 326 4.98 14.57 -12.01
C LEU A 326 5.64 14.05 -13.30
N GLY A 327 5.67 12.73 -13.49
CA GLY A 327 6.18 12.10 -14.71
C GLY A 327 5.40 12.48 -15.97
N GLU A 328 4.07 12.54 -15.88
CA GLU A 328 3.21 13.01 -16.97
C GLU A 328 3.52 14.47 -17.35
N ASN A 329 3.59 15.36 -16.35
CA ASN A 329 3.91 16.76 -16.56
C ASN A 329 5.32 16.95 -17.14
N LEU A 330 6.30 16.14 -16.71
CA LEU A 330 7.65 16.11 -17.26
C LEU A 330 7.66 15.71 -18.75
N MET A 331 6.80 14.78 -19.16
CA MET A 331 6.67 14.36 -20.56
C MET A 331 6.24 15.53 -21.46
N GLY A 332 5.31 16.37 -20.97
CA GLY A 332 4.92 17.62 -21.63
C GLY A 332 6.06 18.63 -21.72
N LEU A 333 6.84 18.78 -20.64
CA LEU A 333 8.01 19.65 -20.61
C LEU A 333 9.10 19.20 -21.60
N VAL A 334 9.39 17.89 -21.67
CA VAL A 334 10.37 17.34 -22.62
C VAL A 334 9.93 17.62 -24.05
N ASN A 335 8.64 17.45 -24.37
CA ASN A 335 8.11 17.77 -25.70
C ASN A 335 8.25 19.27 -26.02
N LEU A 336 7.96 20.14 -25.05
CA LEU A 336 8.12 21.59 -25.19
C LEU A 336 9.58 21.98 -25.46
N VAL A 337 10.53 21.44 -24.70
CA VAL A 337 11.97 21.69 -24.90
C VAL A 337 12.46 21.14 -26.25
N ALA A 338 12.02 19.93 -26.63
CA ALA A 338 12.37 19.33 -27.91
C ALA A 338 11.84 20.15 -29.10
N THR A 339 10.61 20.67 -28.99
CA THR A 339 9.98 21.49 -30.02
C THR A 339 10.54 22.90 -30.09
N ALA A 340 10.90 23.50 -28.95
CA ALA A 340 11.61 24.78 -28.90
C ALA A 340 12.99 24.70 -29.61
N GLY A 341 13.59 23.51 -29.66
CA GLY A 341 14.93 23.30 -30.22
C GLY A 341 15.98 24.16 -29.50
N THR A 342 17.13 24.40 -30.14
CA THR A 342 18.13 25.40 -29.67
C THR A 342 17.74 26.85 -29.99
N LYS A 343 16.48 27.11 -30.43
CA LYS A 343 16.02 28.47 -30.71
C LYS A 343 15.50 29.10 -29.42
N PHE A 344 16.37 29.87 -28.77
CA PHE A 344 15.97 30.87 -27.78
C PHE A 344 14.89 31.77 -28.41
N ILE A 345 13.64 31.61 -28.00
CA ILE A 345 12.57 32.53 -28.36
C ILE A 345 12.75 33.76 -27.48
N ILE A 346 13.41 34.78 -28.01
CA ILE A 346 13.46 36.10 -27.40
C ILE A 346 12.11 36.76 -27.67
N VAL A 347 11.24 36.78 -26.66
CA VAL A 347 10.03 37.62 -26.68
C VAL A 347 10.49 39.06 -26.50
N TYR A 348 10.66 39.79 -27.61
CA TYR A 348 10.80 41.24 -27.57
C TYR A 348 9.42 41.85 -27.40
N ASP A 349 9.15 42.45 -26.23
CA ASP A 349 8.13 43.49 -26.16
C ASP A 349 8.67 44.70 -26.94
N ARG A 350 7.95 45.08 -28.01
CA ARG A 350 8.36 46.16 -28.92
C ARG A 350 7.91 47.52 -28.39
N ALA A 351 8.14 47.76 -27.11
CA ALA A 351 7.99 49.06 -26.49
C ALA A 351 9.34 49.40 -25.85
N TYR A 352 10.01 50.41 -26.41
CA TYR A 352 11.27 51.01 -25.94
C TYR A 352 12.60 50.33 -26.37
N ILE A 353 13.18 50.86 -27.45
CA ILE A 353 14.47 51.61 -27.45
C ILE A 353 15.20 51.47 -28.80
N ASN A 354 15.29 52.61 -29.48
CA ASN A 354 16.22 52.88 -30.57
C ASN A 354 17.68 52.77 -30.09
N HIS A 355 18.56 52.44 -31.04
CA HIS A 355 20.01 52.60 -31.01
C HIS A 355 20.87 51.55 -30.26
N THR A 356 21.50 50.73 -31.11
CA THR A 356 22.92 50.31 -31.08
C THR A 356 23.45 49.42 -29.95
N ASN A 357 23.95 48.27 -30.42
CA ASN A 357 25.08 47.46 -29.94
C ASN A 357 24.95 46.69 -28.61
N THR A 358 25.08 45.37 -28.76
CA THR A 358 25.67 44.40 -27.83
C THR A 358 25.39 44.60 -26.34
N ASN A 359 24.59 43.71 -25.76
CA ASN A 359 25.07 42.75 -24.77
C ASN A 359 23.99 41.71 -24.45
N VAL A 360 24.41 40.45 -24.43
CA VAL A 360 23.64 39.31 -23.92
C VAL A 360 23.56 39.43 -22.41
N PHE A 361 22.34 39.47 -21.85
CA PHE A 361 22.14 39.25 -20.43
C PHE A 361 20.99 38.27 -20.20
N LEU A 362 21.36 37.21 -19.48
CA LEU A 362 20.53 36.12 -18.99
C LEU A 362 20.13 36.49 -17.56
N LEU A 363 18.85 36.36 -17.22
CA LEU A 363 18.43 36.27 -15.84
C LEU A 363 17.23 35.32 -15.77
N ILE A 364 17.59 34.13 -15.27
CA ILE A 364 16.84 33.03 -14.64
C ILE A 364 15.33 33.25 -14.53
#